data_AF-A0A0J6VY04-F1
#
_entry.id   AF-A0A0J6VY04-F1
#
_cell.length_a   1.000
_cell.length_b   1.000
_cell.length_c   1.000
_cell.angle_alpha   90.00
_cell.angle_beta   90.00
_cell.angle_gamma   90.00
#
_symmetry.space_group_name_H-M   'P 1'
#
loop_
_entity.id
_entity.type
_entity.pdbx_description
1 polymer ?
#
loop_
_entity_poly.entity_id
_entity_poly.type
_entity_poly.pdbx_seq_one_letter_code
_entity_poly.pdbx_strand_id
1 'polypeptide(L)'
;MLTRILIGVAAAAALTAPAVASADPSPLNVNALPPVNPQPFASPDGAWYSFAAPGGVTCVMDRQSGNYGCNGVLPGAPGGANVVSGWAGGAPGFANAAGPMYGATADPLPLPANTRMSFRTVSCGTDGVITSCVNTVNQSGFVISPTGTYSY
;
A
#
# COMPACT_ATOMS: atom_id res chain seq x y z
N MET A 1 49.33 -6.37 -54.02
CA MET A 1 48.74 -5.23 -53.30
C MET A 1 47.28 -5.12 -53.74
N LEU A 2 46.34 -5.55 -52.89
CA LEU A 2 44.90 -5.62 -53.20
C LEU A 2 44.22 -4.30 -52.81
N THR A 3 43.67 -3.61 -53.80
CA THR A 3 42.98 -2.32 -53.66
C THR A 3 41.54 -2.52 -53.19
N ARG A 4 41.20 -1.95 -52.02
CA ARG A 4 39.85 -1.90 -51.44
C ARG A 4 39.04 -0.78 -52.08
N ILE A 5 37.83 -1.08 -52.58
CA ILE A 5 36.79 -0.07 -52.85
C ILE A 5 35.48 -0.54 -52.20
N LEU A 6 34.99 0.29 -51.28
CA LEU A 6 33.73 0.18 -50.55
C LEU A 6 32.60 0.85 -51.37
N ILE A 7 31.44 0.20 -51.44
CA ILE A 7 30.16 0.80 -51.87
C ILE A 7 29.13 0.47 -50.78
N GLY A 8 28.44 1.51 -50.29
CA GLY A 8 27.55 1.45 -49.11
C GLY A 8 26.05 1.46 -49.42
N VAL A 9 25.29 2.00 -48.44
CA VAL A 9 23.83 2.28 -48.38
C VAL A 9 23.02 1.06 -47.86
N ALA A 10 22.13 1.13 -46.86
CA ALA A 10 21.21 2.19 -46.40
C ALA A 10 20.91 2.15 -44.89
N ALA A 11 20.48 3.30 -44.39
CA ALA A 11 20.07 3.58 -43.02
C ALA A 11 18.69 3.02 -42.64
N ALA A 12 18.51 2.71 -41.35
CA ALA A 12 17.24 2.87 -40.64
C ALA A 12 17.55 3.15 -39.15
N ALA A 13 17.69 4.43 -38.81
CA ALA A 13 17.76 4.86 -37.42
C ALA A 13 16.34 4.82 -36.84
N ALA A 14 15.97 3.68 -36.25
CA ALA A 14 14.80 3.60 -35.37
C ALA A 14 15.16 4.29 -34.04
N LEU A 15 14.69 5.52 -33.87
CA LEU A 15 14.73 6.26 -32.62
C LEU A 15 13.84 5.54 -31.60
N THR A 16 14.40 4.58 -30.86
CA THR A 16 13.78 4.09 -29.63
C THR A 16 14.01 5.13 -28.56
N ALA A 17 13.05 6.04 -28.38
CA ALA A 17 13.02 6.88 -27.20
C ALA A 17 13.02 5.97 -25.96
N PRO A 18 13.90 6.19 -24.97
CA PRO A 18 13.83 5.42 -23.74
C PRO A 18 12.51 5.75 -23.07
N ALA A 19 11.74 4.71 -22.75
CA ALA A 19 10.60 4.85 -21.85
C ALA A 19 11.15 5.44 -20.54
N VAL A 20 10.77 6.68 -20.25
CA VAL A 20 11.00 7.26 -18.92
C VAL A 20 10.13 6.47 -17.96
N ALA A 21 10.72 5.51 -17.25
CA ALA A 21 10.13 4.99 -16.04
C ALA A 21 10.10 6.15 -15.05
N SER A 22 8.97 6.85 -14.98
CA SER A 22 8.68 7.75 -13.87
C SER A 22 8.81 6.91 -12.60
N ALA A 23 9.81 7.20 -11.78
CA ALA A 23 9.95 6.58 -10.48
C ALA A 23 8.60 6.73 -9.74
N ASP A 24 8.01 5.62 -9.33
CA ASP A 24 6.87 5.66 -8.42
C ASP A 24 7.26 6.57 -7.24
N PRO A 25 6.37 7.49 -6.80
CA PRO A 25 6.63 8.31 -5.63
C PRO A 25 7.14 7.40 -4.51
N SER A 26 8.27 7.77 -3.89
CA SER A 26 8.89 6.93 -2.87
C SER A 26 7.82 6.49 -1.86
N PRO A 27 7.69 5.19 -1.58
CA PRO A 27 6.65 4.69 -0.68
C PRO A 27 6.66 5.49 0.61
N LEU A 28 5.48 5.88 1.09
CA LEU A 28 5.32 6.58 2.35
C LEU A 28 6.10 5.84 3.45
N ASN A 29 7.14 6.47 4.01
CA ASN A 29 7.85 5.88 5.13
C ASN A 29 7.00 6.00 6.40
N VAL A 30 6.09 5.06 6.60
CA VAL A 30 5.15 5.04 7.72
C VAL A 30 5.88 5.11 9.07
N ASN A 31 7.05 4.49 9.19
CA ASN A 31 7.82 4.47 10.43
C ASN A 31 8.49 5.82 10.76
N ALA A 32 8.52 6.77 9.82
CA ALA A 32 8.94 8.15 10.06
C ALA A 32 7.81 9.05 10.56
N LEU A 33 6.53 8.64 10.41
CA LEU A 33 5.38 9.46 10.82
C LEU A 33 5.18 9.42 12.34
N PRO A 34 4.82 10.53 13.01
CA PRO A 34 4.51 10.51 14.44
C PRO A 34 3.34 9.56 14.77
N PRO A 35 3.43 8.78 15.87
CA PRO A 35 2.35 7.89 16.28
C PRO A 35 1.17 8.66 16.89
N VAL A 36 -0.06 8.19 16.65
CA VAL A 36 -1.26 8.65 17.36
C VAL A 36 -1.51 7.83 18.63
N ASN A 37 -2.37 8.35 19.51
CA ASN A 37 -2.96 7.54 20.57
C ASN A 37 -3.93 6.51 19.92
N PRO A 38 -3.76 5.20 20.12
CA PRO A 38 -4.61 4.18 19.52
C PRO A 38 -5.97 4.03 20.20
N GLN A 39 -6.15 4.49 21.45
CA GLN A 39 -7.38 4.25 22.22
C GLN A 39 -8.67 4.74 21.57
N PRO A 40 -8.73 5.93 20.93
CA PRO A 40 -9.93 6.40 20.24
C PRO A 40 -10.34 5.54 19.04
N PHE A 41 -9.45 4.66 18.56
CA PHE A 41 -9.65 3.82 17.39
C PHE A 41 -9.96 2.37 17.77
N ALA A 42 -10.01 2.05 19.06
CA ALA A 42 -10.31 0.70 19.53
C ALA A 42 -11.78 0.34 19.29
N SER A 43 -12.03 -0.91 18.92
CA SER A 43 -13.37 -1.48 18.98
C SER A 43 -13.92 -1.43 20.41
N PRO A 44 -15.25 -1.46 20.62
CA PRO A 44 -15.85 -1.39 21.96
C PRO A 44 -15.35 -2.46 22.93
N ASP A 45 -15.05 -3.66 22.43
CA ASP A 45 -14.49 -4.79 23.18
C ASP A 45 -12.94 -4.79 23.20
N GLY A 46 -12.31 -3.87 22.47
CA GLY A 46 -10.88 -3.77 22.30
C GLY A 46 -10.24 -4.89 21.48
N ALA A 47 -11.00 -5.70 20.74
CA ALA A 47 -10.41 -6.77 19.93
C ALA A 47 -9.57 -6.26 18.73
N TRP A 48 -9.87 -5.09 18.18
CA TRP A 48 -9.10 -4.48 17.08
C TRP A 48 -9.01 -2.96 17.19
N TYR A 49 -8.09 -2.37 16.43
CA TYR A 49 -8.10 -0.94 16.10
C TYR A 49 -8.63 -0.75 14.68
N SER A 50 -9.49 0.23 14.44
CA SER A 50 -9.99 0.59 13.12
C SER A 50 -9.95 2.09 12.87
N PHE A 51 -9.56 2.51 11.67
CA PHE A 51 -9.54 3.91 11.28
C PHE A 51 -9.89 4.09 9.80
N ALA A 52 -10.47 5.24 9.46
CA ALA A 52 -10.67 5.63 8.06
C ALA A 52 -9.36 6.22 7.51
N ALA A 53 -9.04 5.88 6.27
CA ALA A 53 -7.96 6.48 5.52
C ALA A 53 -8.49 7.08 4.19
N PRO A 54 -7.70 7.92 3.49
CA PRO A 54 -8.10 8.54 2.24
C PRO A 54 -8.59 7.52 1.19
N GLY A 55 -9.51 7.96 0.33
CA GLY A 55 -10.05 7.11 -0.75
C GLY A 55 -11.17 6.16 -0.33
N GLY A 56 -11.75 6.37 0.87
CA GLY A 56 -12.88 5.56 1.35
C GLY A 56 -12.47 4.15 1.78
N VAL A 57 -11.23 3.98 2.23
CA VAL A 57 -10.73 2.72 2.79
C VAL A 57 -10.80 2.77 4.31
N THR A 58 -11.13 1.63 4.90
CA THR A 58 -11.07 1.42 6.34
C THR A 58 -9.96 0.42 6.63
N CYS A 59 -9.06 0.78 7.53
CA CYS A 59 -7.94 -0.07 7.90
C CYS A 59 -8.14 -0.60 9.32
N VAL A 60 -7.74 -1.86 9.53
CA VAL A 60 -7.88 -2.58 10.79
C VAL A 60 -6.56 -3.21 11.20
N MET A 61 -6.27 -3.17 12.50
CA MET A 61 -5.23 -3.97 13.16
C MET A 61 -5.88 -4.84 14.22
N ASP A 62 -5.90 -6.15 13.96
CA ASP A 62 -6.43 -7.14 14.88
C ASP A 62 -5.46 -7.33 16.05
N ARG A 63 -5.93 -7.12 17.28
CA ARG A 63 -5.07 -7.15 18.47
C ARG A 63 -4.81 -8.55 18.98
N GLN A 64 -5.60 -9.53 18.56
CA GLN A 64 -5.52 -10.91 19.00
C GLN A 64 -4.44 -11.67 18.21
N SER A 65 -4.54 -11.63 16.87
CA SER A 65 -3.66 -12.31 15.92
C SER A 65 -2.50 -11.46 15.44
N GLY A 66 -2.62 -10.12 15.48
CA GLY A 66 -1.67 -9.21 14.84
C GLY A 66 -1.83 -9.12 13.32
N ASN A 67 -2.91 -9.67 12.77
CA ASN A 67 -3.29 -9.45 11.38
C ASN A 67 -3.68 -7.99 11.18
N TYR A 68 -3.48 -7.50 9.95
CA TYR A 68 -3.76 -6.13 9.60
C TYR A 68 -4.21 -6.05 8.15
N GLY A 69 -4.89 -4.97 7.78
CA GLY A 69 -5.29 -4.77 6.41
C GLY A 69 -6.23 -3.60 6.24
N CYS A 70 -6.62 -3.34 5.00
CA CYS A 70 -7.63 -2.35 4.67
C CYS A 70 -8.66 -2.93 3.70
N ASN A 71 -9.90 -2.50 3.84
CA ASN A 71 -10.99 -2.78 2.91
C ASN A 71 -11.60 -1.49 2.36
N GLY A 72 -12.09 -1.53 1.13
CA GLY A 72 -12.71 -0.39 0.45
C GLY A 72 -12.35 -0.34 -1.03
N VAL A 73 -12.31 0.86 -1.59
CA VAL A 73 -11.86 1.07 -2.97
C VAL A 73 -10.34 0.97 -3.00
N LEU A 74 -9.81 -0.04 -3.70
CA LEU A 74 -8.38 -0.25 -3.88
C LEU A 74 -8.02 -0.03 -5.37
N PRO A 75 -7.66 1.20 -5.78
CA PRO A 75 -7.35 1.49 -7.18
C PRO A 75 -6.25 0.58 -7.71
N GLY A 76 -6.44 -0.02 -8.88
CA GLY A 76 -5.41 -0.87 -9.51
C GLY A 76 -5.09 -2.18 -8.79
N ALA A 77 -5.84 -2.57 -7.75
CA ALA A 77 -5.59 -3.82 -7.04
C ALA A 77 -5.81 -5.05 -7.95
N PRO A 78 -4.97 -6.09 -7.84
CA PRO A 78 -5.09 -7.31 -8.65
C PRO A 78 -6.49 -7.93 -8.55
N GLY A 79 -7.07 -8.28 -9.71
CA GLY A 79 -8.37 -8.97 -9.77
C GLY A 79 -9.55 -8.15 -9.22
N GLY A 80 -9.41 -6.81 -9.13
CA GLY A 80 -10.45 -5.93 -8.59
C GLY A 80 -10.68 -6.10 -7.09
N ALA A 81 -9.68 -6.61 -6.38
CA ALA A 81 -9.74 -6.84 -4.93
C ALA A 81 -10.20 -5.60 -4.16
N ASN A 82 -11.03 -5.83 -3.15
CA ASN A 82 -11.50 -4.79 -2.22
C ASN A 82 -10.96 -4.97 -0.80
N VAL A 83 -10.05 -5.92 -0.61
CA VAL A 83 -9.32 -6.18 0.64
C VAL A 83 -7.84 -6.40 0.33
N VAL A 84 -6.98 -5.77 1.13
CA VAL A 84 -5.56 -6.12 1.24
C VAL A 84 -5.25 -6.43 2.69
N SER A 85 -4.62 -7.56 2.97
CA SER A 85 -4.33 -8.00 4.34
C SER A 85 -2.96 -8.63 4.47
N GLY A 86 -2.26 -8.31 5.56
CA GLY A 86 -1.00 -8.93 5.95
C GLY A 86 -1.08 -9.60 7.32
N TRP A 87 -0.04 -10.36 7.63
CA TRP A 87 0.14 -11.07 8.89
C TRP A 87 1.62 -11.23 9.21
N ALA A 88 1.94 -11.80 10.38
CA ALA A 88 3.31 -11.84 10.89
C ALA A 88 4.32 -12.62 10.03
N GLY A 89 3.88 -13.61 9.24
CA GLY A 89 4.76 -14.56 8.54
C GLY A 89 4.74 -14.49 7.01
N GLY A 90 4.18 -13.44 6.41
CA GLY A 90 4.10 -13.34 4.95
C GLY A 90 3.93 -11.93 4.40
N ALA A 91 4.04 -11.82 3.08
CA ALA A 91 3.68 -10.61 2.33
C ALA A 91 2.16 -10.40 2.34
N PRO A 92 1.67 -9.15 2.27
CA PRO A 92 0.24 -8.88 2.16
C PRO A 92 -0.36 -9.47 0.87
N GLY A 93 -1.56 -10.02 1.00
CA GLY A 93 -2.34 -10.58 -0.08
C GLY A 93 -3.58 -9.76 -0.38
N PHE A 94 -4.08 -9.89 -1.62
CA PHE A 94 -5.30 -9.25 -2.11
C PHE A 94 -6.44 -10.25 -2.18
N ALA A 95 -7.64 -9.82 -1.79
CA ALA A 95 -8.83 -10.65 -1.79
C ALA A 95 -10.10 -9.84 -2.07
N ASN A 96 -11.19 -10.55 -2.33
CA ASN A 96 -12.53 -9.99 -2.43
C ASN A 96 -13.37 -10.44 -1.23
N ALA A 97 -14.03 -9.51 -0.56
CA ALA A 97 -14.94 -9.77 0.54
C ALA A 97 -16.27 -9.05 0.33
N ALA A 98 -17.39 -9.68 0.71
CA ALA A 98 -18.72 -9.09 0.61
C ALA A 98 -19.03 -8.08 1.73
N GLY A 99 -18.21 -8.02 2.78
CA GLY A 99 -18.41 -7.17 3.95
C GLY A 99 -17.09 -6.64 4.52
N PRO A 100 -17.16 -5.71 5.50
CA PRO A 100 -15.99 -5.07 6.08
C PRO A 100 -15.14 -6.05 6.89
N MET A 101 -13.84 -5.76 6.98
CA MET A 101 -12.92 -6.54 7.82
C MET A 101 -13.31 -6.39 9.29
N TYR A 102 -13.42 -7.51 10.02
CA TYR A 102 -13.68 -7.52 11.47
C TYR A 102 -14.91 -6.72 11.91
N GLY A 103 -15.94 -6.59 11.05
CA GLY A 103 -17.11 -5.78 11.37
C GLY A 103 -16.78 -4.30 11.55
N ALA A 104 -15.75 -3.79 10.86
CA ALA A 104 -15.34 -2.40 10.94
C ALA A 104 -16.54 -1.45 10.81
N THR A 105 -16.52 -0.39 11.62
CA THR A 105 -17.65 0.52 11.80
C THR A 105 -18.02 1.20 10.49
N ALA A 106 -19.32 1.45 10.29
CA ALA A 106 -19.80 2.18 9.11
C ALA A 106 -19.12 3.55 8.95
N ASP A 107 -18.80 4.20 10.08
CA ASP A 107 -18.12 5.49 10.15
C ASP A 107 -16.88 5.40 11.07
N PRO A 108 -15.75 4.86 10.58
CA PRO A 108 -14.53 4.77 11.37
C PRO A 108 -13.91 6.16 11.56
N LEU A 109 -13.32 6.40 12.74
CA LEU A 109 -12.62 7.66 13.02
C LEU A 109 -11.46 7.83 12.01
N PRO A 110 -11.35 8.98 11.32
CA PRO A 110 -10.26 9.18 10.36
C PRO A 110 -8.92 9.27 11.07
N LEU A 111 -7.91 8.60 10.51
CA LEU A 111 -6.53 8.78 10.95
C LEU A 111 -6.04 10.15 10.47
N PRO A 112 -5.52 11.00 11.37
CA PRO A 112 -4.99 12.30 10.98
C PRO A 112 -3.87 12.16 9.93
N ALA A 113 -3.84 13.05 8.96
CA ALA A 113 -2.78 13.08 7.95
C ALA A 113 -1.39 13.28 8.60
N ASN A 114 -0.38 12.68 7.99
CA ASN A 114 1.01 12.63 8.46
C ASN A 114 1.18 11.99 9.84
N THR A 115 0.34 11.00 10.15
CA THR A 115 0.46 10.23 11.39
C THR A 115 0.41 8.73 11.12
N ARG A 116 0.86 7.95 12.09
CA ARG A 116 0.75 6.49 12.06
C ARG A 116 -0.03 5.94 13.26
N MET A 117 -0.75 4.87 13.00
CA MET A 117 -1.21 3.92 13.98
C MET A 117 -0.22 2.75 14.03
N SER A 118 0.17 2.31 15.23
CA SER A 118 1.09 1.18 15.39
C SER A 118 0.54 0.18 16.40
N PHE A 119 0.66 -1.10 16.07
CA PHE A 119 0.39 -2.20 16.99
C PHE A 119 1.40 -3.32 16.78
N ARG A 120 2.13 -3.67 17.84
CA ARG A 120 3.24 -4.63 17.81
C ARG A 120 4.25 -4.27 16.72
N THR A 121 4.37 -5.10 15.68
CA THR A 121 5.33 -4.94 14.58
C THR A 121 4.71 -4.27 13.36
N VAL A 122 3.41 -3.96 13.40
CA VAL A 122 2.69 -3.35 12.29
C VAL A 122 2.55 -1.86 12.54
N SER A 123 2.88 -1.07 11.52
CA SER A 123 2.58 0.36 11.47
C SER A 123 1.79 0.64 10.21
N CYS A 124 0.65 1.32 10.35
CA CYS A 124 -0.11 1.86 9.24
C CYS A 124 -0.21 3.37 9.36
N GLY A 125 -0.10 4.10 8.27
CA GLY A 125 -0.17 5.56 8.30
C GLY A 125 -0.61 6.13 6.97
N THR A 126 -0.93 7.42 7.01
CA THR A 126 -1.30 8.18 5.82
C THR A 126 -0.67 9.56 5.85
N ASP A 127 -0.27 10.07 4.69
CA ASP A 127 0.11 11.47 4.48
C ASP A 127 -1.09 12.37 4.12
N GLY A 128 -2.31 11.79 4.09
CA GLY A 128 -3.54 12.45 3.62
C GLY A 128 -3.91 12.12 2.17
N VAL A 129 -3.04 11.44 1.41
CA VAL A 129 -3.27 10.99 0.03
C VAL A 129 -2.99 9.51 -0.12
N ILE A 130 -1.82 9.08 0.35
CA ILE A 130 -1.34 7.70 0.33
C ILE A 130 -1.60 7.08 1.70
N THR A 131 -2.03 5.83 1.72
CA THR A 131 -2.08 5.00 2.93
C THR A 131 -1.10 3.85 2.75
N SER A 132 -0.30 3.56 3.76
CA SER A 132 0.60 2.41 3.74
C SER A 132 0.58 1.69 5.07
N CYS A 133 0.75 0.37 5.02
CA CYS A 133 0.99 -0.47 6.18
C CYS A 133 2.26 -1.29 5.96
N VAL A 134 3.09 -1.39 6.98
CA VAL A 134 4.33 -2.16 6.97
C VAL A 134 4.44 -3.03 8.23
N ASN A 135 4.88 -4.27 8.04
CA ASN A 135 5.28 -5.15 9.12
C ASN A 135 6.81 -5.15 9.25
N THR A 136 7.31 -4.74 10.41
CA THR A 136 8.75 -4.61 10.65
C THR A 136 9.48 -5.95 10.79
N VAL A 137 8.76 -7.07 10.97
CA VAL A 137 9.37 -8.42 11.07
C VAL A 137 10.05 -8.83 9.77
N ASN A 138 9.35 -8.66 8.66
CA ASN A 138 9.78 -9.11 7.33
C ASN A 138 9.91 -7.96 6.34
N GLN A 139 9.69 -6.71 6.79
CA GLN A 139 9.70 -5.50 5.96
C GLN A 139 8.71 -5.58 4.79
N SER A 140 7.70 -6.44 4.88
CA SER A 140 6.64 -6.53 3.90
C SER A 140 5.54 -5.52 4.21
N GLY A 141 4.81 -5.14 3.18
CA GLY A 141 3.78 -4.11 3.35
C GLY A 141 2.93 -3.93 2.11
N PHE A 142 2.08 -2.91 2.18
CA PHE A 142 1.28 -2.48 1.05
C PHE A 142 1.14 -0.97 1.04
N VAL A 143 0.83 -0.45 -0.14
CA VAL A 143 0.56 0.97 -0.41
C VAL A 143 -0.76 1.05 -1.14
N ILE A 144 -1.61 1.98 -0.71
CA ILE A 144 -2.87 2.37 -1.36
C ILE A 144 -2.71 3.83 -1.74
N SER A 145 -2.82 4.14 -3.03
CA SER A 145 -2.78 5.51 -3.55
C SER A 145 -3.86 5.71 -4.62
N PRO A 146 -4.13 6.96 -5.02
CA PRO A 146 -5.01 7.23 -6.16
C PRO A 146 -4.50 6.63 -7.48
N THR A 147 -3.20 6.37 -7.61
CA THR A 147 -2.59 5.83 -8.84
C THR A 147 -2.55 4.31 -8.87
N GLY A 148 -2.65 3.64 -7.71
CA GLY A 148 -2.63 2.19 -7.64
C GLY A 148 -2.48 1.65 -6.23
N THR A 149 -2.64 0.34 -6.11
CA THR A 149 -2.51 -0.42 -4.87
C THR A 149 -1.60 -1.62 -5.13
N TYR A 150 -0.57 -1.79 -4.31
CA TYR A 150 0.39 -2.89 -4.44
C TYR A 150 0.91 -3.36 -3.08
N SER A 151 1.42 -4.59 -3.04
CA SER A 151 2.14 -5.14 -1.90
C SER A 151 3.59 -5.46 -2.27
N TYR A 152 4.45 -5.53 -1.24
CA TYR A 152 5.87 -5.81 -1.35
C TYR A 152 6.35 -6.67 -0.17
#